data_AF-A0A960CUQ2-F1
#
_entry.id   AF-A0A960CUQ2-F1
#
_cell.length_a   1.000
_cell.length_b   1.000
_cell.length_c   1.000
_cell.angle_alpha   90.00
_cell.angle_beta   90.00
_cell.angle_gamma   90.00
#
_symmetry.space_group_name_H-M   'P 1'
#
loop_
_entity.id
_entity.type
_entity.pdbx_description
1 polymer ?
#
loop_
_entity_poly.entity_id
_entity_poly.type
_entity_poly.pdbx_seq_one_letter_code
_entity_poly.pdbx_strand_id
1 'polypeptide(L)'
;MRPRIVQSDGQLGFYWATPSGTPTSLQALVAEDDEPDRLVATHLEALDDALIDAAQRFGDILGGGRAPADAAERDSLLELHRVLDRLCFEYAAALEQTGPPADLRAGKIIGTAALFSIRARQPLGLLGPAPFDGELDNPSVGVIGGFGEFHRVDPDRPWKGGRWVVRTEAGQRFPLTLSMLLFDSSGVNKQAARVEHRDALQAVVSAARSSDADPLAVTCAVDWLLYDWLMAHREDPDSAEIVFPKGHEQDAALVVSAAAASVAARATFDPGLVGLIG
;
A
#
# COMPACT_ATOMS: atom_id res chain seq x y z
N MET A 1 20.05 -24.38 16.26
CA MET A 1 18.73 -23.78 16.51
C MET A 1 18.39 -22.92 15.31
N ARG A 2 17.13 -22.86 14.88
CA ARG A 2 16.69 -22.07 13.72
C ARG A 2 16.30 -20.64 14.15
N PRO A 3 16.37 -19.63 13.26
CA PRO A 3 15.77 -18.34 13.52
C PRO A 3 14.27 -18.49 13.78
N ARG A 4 13.69 -17.53 14.50
CA ARG A 4 12.27 -17.58 14.89
C ARG A 4 11.62 -16.21 14.82
N ILE A 5 10.31 -16.22 14.65
CA ILE A 5 9.46 -15.06 14.84
C ILE A 5 9.25 -14.84 16.35
N VAL A 6 9.35 -13.59 16.78
CA VAL A 6 9.06 -13.16 18.16
C VAL A 6 7.86 -12.22 18.12
N GLN A 7 6.83 -12.62 18.86
CA GLN A 7 5.59 -11.87 19.08
C GLN A 7 5.19 -12.06 20.54
N SER A 8 5.09 -10.97 21.29
CA SER A 8 4.66 -10.96 22.69
C SER A 8 3.18 -10.62 22.80
N ASP A 9 2.54 -10.99 23.92
CA ASP A 9 1.14 -10.63 24.18
C ASP A 9 0.94 -9.11 24.10
N GLY A 10 -0.02 -8.68 23.25
CA GLY A 10 -0.35 -7.27 23.05
C GLY A 10 0.58 -6.49 22.11
N GLN A 11 1.65 -7.13 21.61
CA GLN A 11 2.53 -6.55 20.59
C GLN A 11 1.79 -6.43 19.25
N LEU A 12 2.00 -5.32 18.54
CA LEU A 12 1.53 -5.17 17.17
C LEU A 12 2.53 -5.82 16.21
N GLY A 13 2.06 -6.82 15.46
CA GLY A 13 2.88 -7.62 14.55
C GLY A 13 4.03 -8.35 15.24
N PHE A 14 5.12 -8.60 14.51
CA PHE A 14 6.20 -9.48 14.95
C PHE A 14 7.56 -9.04 14.42
N TYR A 15 8.66 -9.59 14.93
CA TYR A 15 10.00 -9.42 14.33
C TYR A 15 10.77 -10.74 14.29
N TRP A 16 11.79 -10.81 13.44
CA TRP A 16 12.66 -11.98 13.34
C TRP A 16 13.80 -11.92 14.34
N ALA A 17 14.17 -13.07 14.91
CA ALA A 17 15.33 -13.20 15.77
C ALA A 17 16.23 -14.36 15.32
N THR A 18 17.53 -14.16 15.41
CA THR A 18 18.54 -15.20 15.21
C THR A 18 18.39 -16.31 16.26
N PRO A 19 19.06 -17.46 16.09
CA PRO A 19 19.05 -18.52 17.10
C PRO A 19 19.55 -18.09 18.49
N SER A 20 20.38 -17.04 18.57
CA SER A 20 20.86 -16.45 19.83
C SER A 20 19.88 -15.44 20.43
N GLY A 21 18.73 -15.21 19.81
CA GLY A 21 17.72 -14.26 20.26
C GLY A 21 17.98 -12.81 19.87
N THR A 22 18.95 -12.56 18.98
CA THR A 22 19.25 -11.20 18.51
C THR A 22 18.24 -10.80 17.43
N PRO A 23 17.57 -9.63 17.52
CA PRO A 23 16.70 -9.14 16.45
C PRO A 23 17.45 -9.07 15.11
N THR A 24 16.77 -9.43 14.03
CA THR A 24 17.29 -9.40 12.66
C THR A 24 16.14 -9.17 11.68
N SER A 25 16.46 -8.98 10.40
CA SER A 25 15.48 -8.80 9.33
C SER A 25 15.31 -10.08 8.52
N LEU A 26 14.16 -10.23 7.83
CA LEU A 26 13.94 -11.38 6.95
C LEU A 26 15.02 -11.46 5.85
N GLN A 27 15.36 -10.32 5.24
CA GLN A 27 16.34 -10.29 4.14
C GLN A 27 17.75 -10.69 4.58
N ALA A 28 18.14 -10.40 5.84
CA ALA A 28 19.40 -10.86 6.39
C ALA A 28 19.39 -12.39 6.63
N LEU A 29 18.26 -12.94 7.08
CA LEU A 29 18.12 -14.38 7.25
C LEU A 29 18.13 -15.12 5.92
N VAL A 30 17.40 -14.63 4.92
CA VAL A 30 17.34 -15.25 3.57
C VAL A 30 18.71 -15.28 2.89
N ALA A 31 19.56 -14.28 3.11
CA ALA A 31 20.91 -14.25 2.55
C ALA A 31 21.83 -15.38 3.07
N GLU A 32 21.53 -15.95 4.24
CA GLU A 32 22.38 -16.94 4.93
C GLU A 32 21.73 -18.32 5.10
N ASP A 33 20.45 -18.49 4.74
CA ASP A 33 19.67 -19.72 4.96
C ASP A 33 19.71 -20.65 3.72
N ASP A 34 19.85 -21.95 3.95
CA ASP A 34 19.86 -22.98 2.89
C ASP A 34 18.44 -23.29 2.35
N GLU A 35 17.38 -22.90 3.07
CA GLU A 35 15.96 -23.10 2.74
C GLU A 35 15.18 -21.76 2.79
N PRO A 36 15.56 -20.73 2.01
CA PRO A 36 15.02 -19.37 2.14
C PRO A 36 13.52 -19.29 1.86
N ASP A 37 12.99 -20.13 0.97
CA ASP A 37 11.56 -20.20 0.64
C ASP A 37 10.69 -20.46 1.88
N ARG A 38 11.21 -21.26 2.83
CA ARG A 38 10.51 -21.55 4.07
C ARG A 38 10.37 -20.29 4.92
N LEU A 39 11.40 -19.46 5.00
CA LEU A 39 11.38 -18.22 5.79
C LEU A 39 10.40 -17.20 5.20
N VAL A 40 10.40 -17.06 3.86
CA VAL A 40 9.47 -16.19 3.14
C VAL A 40 8.02 -16.64 3.37
N ALA A 41 7.74 -17.94 3.29
CA ALA A 41 6.41 -18.49 3.58
C ALA A 41 5.98 -18.26 5.03
N THR A 42 6.86 -18.53 6.01
CA THR A 42 6.58 -18.31 7.44
C THR A 42 6.33 -16.83 7.74
N HIS A 43 7.08 -15.91 7.13
CA HIS A 43 6.85 -14.48 7.31
C HIS A 43 5.47 -14.07 6.82
N LEU A 44 5.06 -14.57 5.65
CA LEU A 44 3.77 -14.24 5.07
C LEU A 44 2.60 -14.79 5.89
N GLU A 45 2.73 -16.00 6.44
CA GLU A 45 1.75 -16.58 7.38
C GLU A 45 1.63 -15.75 8.66
N ALA A 46 2.75 -15.38 9.28
CA ALA A 46 2.73 -14.56 10.49
C ALA A 46 2.19 -13.14 10.24
N LEU A 47 2.38 -12.60 9.04
CA LEU A 47 1.78 -11.31 8.65
C LEU A 47 0.27 -11.43 8.52
N ASP A 48 -0.23 -12.51 7.91
CA ASP A 48 -1.66 -12.81 7.80
C ASP A 48 -2.33 -12.84 9.19
N ASP A 49 -1.72 -13.57 10.14
CA ASP A 49 -2.20 -13.64 11.53
C ASP A 49 -2.18 -12.26 12.22
N ALA A 50 -1.11 -11.48 12.03
CA ALA A 50 -1.01 -10.12 12.57
C ALA A 50 -2.09 -9.17 12.00
N LEU A 51 -2.54 -9.38 10.76
CA LEU A 51 -3.63 -8.59 10.17
C LEU A 51 -4.98 -8.93 10.81
N ILE A 52 -5.21 -10.18 11.20
CA ILE A 52 -6.42 -10.57 11.94
C ILE A 52 -6.48 -9.82 13.27
N ASP A 53 -5.38 -9.81 14.03
CA ASP A 53 -5.28 -9.08 15.30
C ASP A 53 -5.48 -7.57 15.11
N ALA A 54 -4.86 -7.00 14.08
CA ALA A 54 -5.00 -5.58 13.75
C ALA A 54 -6.45 -5.21 13.38
N ALA A 55 -7.13 -6.06 12.61
CA ALA A 55 -8.53 -5.87 12.23
C ALA A 55 -9.45 -5.92 13.46
N GLN A 56 -9.23 -6.87 14.37
CA GLN A 56 -10.01 -6.97 15.61
C GLN A 56 -9.83 -5.74 16.51
N ARG A 57 -8.60 -5.21 16.60
CA ARG A 57 -8.28 -4.10 17.50
C ARG A 57 -8.63 -2.72 16.92
N PHE A 58 -8.45 -2.52 15.61
CA PHE A 58 -8.56 -1.21 14.97
C PHE A 58 -9.58 -1.15 13.82
N GLY A 59 -10.34 -2.21 13.57
CA GLY A 59 -11.27 -2.30 12.44
C GLY A 59 -12.21 -1.10 12.29
N ASP A 60 -12.80 -0.61 13.39
CA ASP A 60 -13.67 0.57 13.37
C ASP A 60 -12.96 1.84 12.90
N ILE A 61 -11.67 1.99 13.22
CA ILE A 61 -10.86 3.15 12.79
C ILE A 61 -10.41 2.96 11.34
N LEU A 62 -9.86 1.78 11.01
CA LEU A 62 -9.32 1.47 9.68
C LEU A 62 -10.42 1.48 8.61
N GLY A 63 -11.62 1.02 8.96
CA GLY A 63 -12.82 1.10 8.12
C GLY A 63 -13.39 2.51 7.98
N GLY A 64 -12.95 3.46 8.82
CA GLY A 64 -13.45 4.83 8.83
C GLY A 64 -14.76 5.04 9.59
N GLY A 65 -15.18 4.07 10.41
CA GLY A 65 -16.36 4.17 11.28
C GLY A 65 -16.19 5.15 12.43
N ARG A 66 -14.96 5.39 12.90
CA ARG A 66 -14.65 6.41 13.91
C ARG A 66 -13.22 6.97 13.81
N ALA A 67 -13.02 8.13 14.43
CA ALA A 67 -11.69 8.64 14.72
C ALA A 67 -11.07 7.92 15.95
N PRO A 68 -9.73 7.95 16.11
CA PRO A 68 -9.11 7.53 17.37
C PRO A 68 -9.60 8.41 18.52
N ALA A 69 -9.90 7.79 19.65
CA ALA A 69 -10.53 8.41 20.80
C ALA A 69 -9.56 9.24 21.64
N ASP A 70 -8.29 8.82 21.71
CA ASP A 70 -7.28 9.44 22.56
C ASP A 70 -5.85 9.34 21.98
N ALA A 71 -4.87 9.85 22.72
CA ALA A 71 -3.47 9.80 22.34
C ALA A 71 -2.91 8.37 22.29
N ALA A 72 -3.38 7.46 23.15
CA ALA A 72 -2.88 6.10 23.21
C ALA A 72 -3.31 5.28 21.97
N GLU A 73 -4.53 5.48 21.48
CA GLU A 73 -4.96 4.90 20.21
C GLU A 73 -4.17 5.49 19.03
N ARG A 74 -3.88 6.80 19.06
CA ARG A 74 -3.04 7.43 18.02
C ARG A 74 -1.62 6.85 18.01
N ASP A 75 -1.02 6.66 19.18
CA ASP A 75 0.30 6.03 19.32
C ASP A 75 0.28 4.57 18.84
N SER A 76 -0.81 3.85 19.14
CA SER A 76 -0.99 2.49 18.65
C SER A 76 -1.13 2.41 17.12
N LEU A 77 -1.81 3.38 16.48
CA LEU A 77 -1.88 3.47 15.02
C LEU A 77 -0.52 3.84 14.40
N LEU A 78 0.25 4.69 15.09
CA LEU A 78 1.61 5.03 14.70
C LEU A 78 2.53 3.80 14.72
N GLU A 79 2.44 2.99 15.77
CA GLU A 79 3.15 1.71 15.86
C GLU A 79 2.67 0.72 14.79
N LEU A 80 1.35 0.57 14.62
CA LEU A 80 0.75 -0.35 13.65
C LEU A 80 1.28 -0.10 12.24
N HIS A 81 1.20 1.13 11.73
CA HIS A 81 1.59 1.38 10.35
C HIS A 81 3.09 1.11 10.14
N ARG A 82 3.94 1.49 11.11
CA ARG A 82 5.40 1.27 11.02
C ARG A 82 5.77 -0.20 11.00
N VAL A 83 5.09 -1.00 11.83
CA VAL A 83 5.30 -2.45 11.83
C VAL A 83 4.85 -3.05 10.51
N LEU A 84 3.65 -2.72 10.02
CA LEU A 84 3.16 -3.24 8.74
C LEU A 84 4.05 -2.80 7.57
N ASP A 85 4.50 -1.55 7.56
CA ASP A 85 5.43 -1.02 6.56
C ASP A 85 6.75 -1.80 6.55
N ARG A 86 7.34 -2.03 7.73
CA ARG A 86 8.55 -2.84 7.85
C ARG A 86 8.33 -4.26 7.36
N LEU A 87 7.26 -4.93 7.78
CA LEU A 87 6.98 -6.32 7.39
C LEU A 87 6.77 -6.44 5.88
N CYS A 88 5.99 -5.54 5.27
CA CYS A 88 5.82 -5.49 3.83
C CYS A 88 7.14 -5.30 3.08
N PHE A 89 8.01 -4.41 3.57
CA PHE A 89 9.32 -4.18 2.98
C PHE A 89 10.26 -5.38 3.14
N GLU A 90 10.36 -5.96 4.33
CA GLU A 90 11.17 -7.15 4.62
C GLU A 90 10.77 -8.32 3.73
N TYR A 91 9.46 -8.55 3.54
CA TYR A 91 8.94 -9.56 2.61
C TYR A 91 9.41 -9.31 1.18
N ALA A 92 9.20 -8.10 0.66
CA ALA A 92 9.57 -7.76 -0.71
C ALA A 92 11.09 -7.84 -0.95
N ALA A 93 11.89 -7.32 -0.01
CA ALA A 93 13.34 -7.35 -0.08
C ALA A 93 13.90 -8.78 -0.03
N ALA A 94 13.29 -9.66 0.77
CA ALA A 94 13.65 -11.08 0.79
C ALA A 94 13.27 -11.80 -0.50
N LEU A 95 12.10 -11.49 -1.07
CA LEU A 95 11.63 -12.08 -2.32
C LEU A 95 12.49 -11.68 -3.52
N GLU A 96 12.99 -10.43 -3.55
CA GLU A 96 13.97 -9.98 -4.55
C GLU A 96 15.26 -10.84 -4.54
N GLN A 97 15.65 -11.41 -3.39
CA GLN A 97 16.83 -12.26 -3.26
C GLN A 97 16.59 -13.71 -3.67
N THR A 98 15.38 -14.24 -3.51
CA THR A 98 15.08 -15.63 -3.85
C THR A 98 14.76 -15.82 -5.33
N GLY A 99 14.20 -14.79 -5.99
CA GLY A 99 14.02 -14.72 -7.44
C GLY A 99 12.58 -14.91 -7.97
N PRO A 100 11.75 -15.84 -7.44
CA PRO A 100 10.35 -15.95 -7.86
C PRO A 100 9.55 -14.65 -7.63
N PRO A 101 8.63 -14.29 -8.53
CA PRO A 101 7.72 -13.17 -8.30
C PRO A 101 6.73 -13.51 -7.19
N ALA A 102 6.14 -12.47 -6.59
CA ALA A 102 5.09 -12.65 -5.60
C ALA A 102 3.89 -13.37 -6.23
N ASP A 103 3.41 -14.41 -5.54
CA ASP A 103 2.22 -15.12 -5.96
C ASP A 103 0.95 -14.35 -5.58
N LEU A 104 -0.20 -14.90 -5.99
CA LEU A 104 -1.50 -14.30 -5.71
C LEU A 104 -1.77 -14.16 -4.21
N ARG A 105 -1.38 -15.15 -3.40
CA ARG A 105 -1.61 -15.12 -1.95
C ARG A 105 -0.80 -13.99 -1.31
N ALA A 106 0.46 -13.85 -1.69
CA ALA A 106 1.32 -12.76 -1.26
C ALA A 106 0.76 -11.39 -1.62
N GLY A 107 0.29 -11.23 -2.87
CA GLY A 107 -0.35 -9.99 -3.31
C GLY A 107 -1.56 -9.61 -2.47
N LYS A 108 -2.40 -10.59 -2.09
CA LYS A 108 -3.56 -10.35 -1.22
C LYS A 108 -3.13 -9.87 0.16
N ILE A 109 -2.26 -10.62 0.85
CA ILE A 109 -1.85 -10.33 2.23
C ILE A 109 -1.10 -8.99 2.30
N ILE A 110 -0.12 -8.78 1.41
CA ILE A 110 0.64 -7.52 1.36
C ILE A 110 -0.25 -6.35 0.94
N GLY A 111 -1.21 -6.57 0.03
CA GLY A 111 -2.20 -5.57 -0.33
C GLY A 111 -3.05 -5.15 0.87
N THR A 112 -3.56 -6.11 1.66
CA THR A 112 -4.32 -5.85 2.88
C THR A 112 -3.47 -5.10 3.92
N ALA A 113 -2.22 -5.53 4.13
CA ALA A 113 -1.29 -4.86 5.03
C ALA A 113 -0.98 -3.42 4.60
N ALA A 114 -0.75 -3.19 3.30
CA ALA A 114 -0.54 -1.85 2.75
C ALA A 114 -1.79 -0.97 2.93
N LEU A 115 -2.99 -1.51 2.70
CA LEU A 115 -4.24 -0.79 2.95
C LEU A 115 -4.37 -0.39 4.43
N PHE A 116 -4.08 -1.31 5.35
CA PHE A 116 -4.10 -1.04 6.79
C PHE A 116 -3.09 0.03 7.18
N SER A 117 -1.86 -0.04 6.66
CA SER A 117 -0.84 0.99 6.90
C SER A 117 -1.31 2.37 6.41
N ILE A 118 -1.85 2.46 5.19
CA ILE A 118 -2.37 3.73 4.64
C ILE A 118 -3.52 4.26 5.51
N ARG A 119 -4.47 3.40 5.87
CA ARG A 119 -5.63 3.75 6.71
C ARG A 119 -5.25 4.15 8.13
N ALA A 120 -4.23 3.53 8.72
CA ALA A 120 -3.71 3.90 10.03
C ALA A 120 -3.04 5.28 10.03
N ARG A 121 -2.38 5.66 8.93
CA ARG A 121 -1.73 6.98 8.76
C ARG A 121 -2.71 8.13 8.52
N GLN A 122 -3.86 7.84 7.92
CA GLN A 122 -4.87 8.85 7.58
C GLN A 122 -5.36 9.70 8.78
N PRO A 123 -5.85 9.15 9.91
CA PRO A 123 -6.28 9.94 11.06
C PRO A 123 -5.11 10.60 11.83
N LEU A 124 -3.87 10.22 11.52
CA LEU A 124 -2.66 10.84 12.07
C LEU A 124 -2.20 12.05 11.26
N GLY A 125 -2.77 12.28 10.06
CA GLY A 125 -2.34 13.34 9.16
C GLY A 125 -0.98 13.05 8.51
N LEU A 126 -0.62 11.77 8.36
CA LEU A 126 0.67 11.33 7.84
C LEU A 126 0.63 10.93 6.35
N LEU A 127 -0.50 11.13 5.67
CA LEU A 127 -0.58 10.99 4.22
C LEU A 127 -0.19 12.31 3.57
N GLY A 128 0.66 12.24 2.54
CA GLY A 128 1.02 13.40 1.75
C GLY A 128 -0.10 13.87 0.81
N PRO A 129 0.07 15.04 0.17
CA PRO A 129 -0.94 15.60 -0.73
C PRO A 129 -1.24 14.63 -1.87
N ALA A 130 -2.50 14.58 -2.28
CA ALA A 130 -2.86 13.83 -3.46
C ALA A 130 -2.35 14.51 -4.73
N PRO A 131 -2.14 13.77 -5.83
CA PRO A 131 -1.93 14.41 -7.12
C PRO A 131 -3.08 15.39 -7.45
N PHE A 132 -2.72 16.62 -7.82
CA PHE A 132 -3.63 17.77 -8.03
C PHE A 132 -4.36 18.27 -6.78
N ASP A 133 -3.81 18.06 -5.58
CA ASP A 133 -4.38 18.61 -4.34
C ASP A 133 -4.47 20.15 -4.41
N GLY A 134 -5.64 20.69 -4.06
CA GLY A 134 -5.94 22.13 -4.21
C GLY A 134 -6.15 22.63 -5.65
N GLU A 135 -5.95 21.79 -6.67
CA GLU A 135 -6.12 22.16 -8.09
C GLU A 135 -7.44 21.67 -8.70
N LEU A 136 -8.15 20.76 -8.02
CA LEU A 136 -9.44 20.22 -8.45
C LEU A 136 -10.61 20.94 -7.79
N ASP A 137 -11.74 20.99 -8.50
CA ASP A 137 -13.00 21.53 -8.00
C ASP A 137 -13.57 20.66 -6.87
N ASN A 138 -14.28 21.30 -5.94
CA ASN A 138 -14.95 20.61 -4.85
C ASN A 138 -16.34 20.12 -5.29
N PRO A 139 -16.62 18.81 -5.23
CA PRO A 139 -17.91 18.28 -5.63
C PRO A 139 -19.02 18.76 -4.67
N SER A 140 -20.14 19.23 -5.22
CA SER A 140 -21.38 19.40 -4.45
C SER A 140 -22.11 18.05 -4.31
N VAL A 141 -23.05 17.96 -3.35
CA VAL A 141 -23.95 16.81 -3.25
C VAL A 141 -24.74 16.63 -4.57
N GLY A 142 -24.72 15.42 -5.13
CA GLY A 142 -25.47 15.08 -6.34
C GLY A 142 -24.66 14.24 -7.34
N VAL A 143 -25.21 14.09 -8.55
CA VAL A 143 -24.56 13.39 -9.66
C VAL A 143 -23.79 14.39 -10.51
N ILE A 144 -22.52 14.09 -10.79
CA ILE A 144 -21.67 14.89 -11.67
C ILE A 144 -21.60 14.20 -13.03
N GLY A 145 -22.13 14.86 -14.06
CA GLY A 145 -22.00 14.40 -15.45
C GLY A 145 -20.66 14.85 -16.06
N GLY A 146 -19.96 13.93 -16.70
CA GLY A 146 -18.70 14.24 -17.38
C GLY A 146 -17.96 13.01 -17.89
N PHE A 147 -16.72 13.23 -18.33
CA PHE A 147 -15.83 12.21 -18.85
C PHE A 147 -14.75 11.89 -17.82
N GLY A 148 -14.66 10.61 -17.42
CA GLY A 148 -13.58 10.13 -16.56
C GLY A 148 -12.30 9.95 -17.37
N GLU A 149 -11.20 10.55 -16.91
CA GLU A 149 -9.89 10.52 -17.57
C GLU A 149 -8.78 10.37 -16.52
N PHE A 150 -7.73 9.63 -16.85
CA PHE A 150 -6.53 9.59 -16.00
C PHE A 150 -5.57 10.72 -16.38
N HIS A 151 -5.29 11.61 -15.44
CA HIS A 151 -4.37 12.73 -15.64
C HIS A 151 -3.05 12.44 -14.94
N ARG A 152 -1.94 12.42 -15.70
CA ARG A 152 -0.59 12.41 -15.12
C ARG A 152 -0.22 13.83 -14.67
N VAL A 153 0.40 13.96 -13.51
CA VAL A 153 0.88 15.27 -13.01
C VAL A 153 1.93 15.83 -13.96
N ASP A 154 2.84 14.98 -14.42
CA ASP A 154 3.95 15.34 -15.28
C ASP A 154 4.36 14.10 -16.11
N PRO A 155 4.11 14.06 -17.42
CA PRO A 155 4.43 12.91 -18.26
C PRO A 155 5.93 12.56 -18.29
N ASP A 156 6.81 13.55 -18.08
CA ASP A 156 8.26 13.38 -18.09
C ASP A 156 8.82 13.01 -16.72
N ARG A 157 8.00 13.09 -15.67
CA ARG A 157 8.36 12.73 -14.29
C ARG A 157 7.34 11.77 -13.68
N PRO A 158 7.38 10.48 -14.06
CA PRO A 158 6.38 9.49 -13.63
C PRO A 158 6.26 9.36 -12.11
N TRP A 159 7.33 9.64 -11.36
CA TRP A 159 7.32 9.60 -9.89
C TRP A 159 6.39 10.62 -9.23
N LYS A 160 5.87 11.62 -9.97
CA LYS A 160 4.81 12.52 -9.48
C LYS A 160 3.41 11.92 -9.56
N GLY A 161 3.28 10.75 -10.22
CA GLY A 161 2.02 10.03 -10.33
C GLY A 161 0.95 10.72 -11.17
N GLY A 162 -0.29 10.39 -10.86
CA GLY A 162 -1.48 10.88 -11.56
C GLY A 162 -2.74 10.52 -10.80
N ARG A 163 -3.88 10.98 -11.30
CA ARG A 163 -5.18 10.76 -10.67
C ARG A 163 -6.29 10.71 -11.71
N TRP A 164 -7.31 9.91 -11.41
CA TRP A 164 -8.58 9.95 -12.13
C TRP A 164 -9.31 11.27 -11.87
N VAL A 165 -9.78 11.91 -12.93
CA VAL A 165 -10.56 13.15 -12.87
C VAL A 165 -11.80 12.98 -13.72
N VAL A 166 -12.95 13.46 -13.23
CA VAL A 166 -14.12 13.68 -14.08
C VAL A 166 -14.10 15.11 -14.59
N ARG A 167 -14.03 15.27 -15.92
CA ARG A 167 -14.15 16.57 -16.59
C ARG A 167 -15.57 16.78 -17.06
N THR A 168 -16.23 17.83 -16.58
CA THR A 168 -17.59 18.19 -17.04
C THR A 168 -17.55 18.88 -18.39
N GLU A 169 -18.70 18.95 -19.09
CA GLU A 169 -18.81 19.72 -20.34
C GLU A 169 -18.50 21.21 -20.15
N ALA A 170 -18.74 21.75 -18.94
CA ALA A 170 -18.41 23.12 -18.56
C ALA A 170 -16.91 23.31 -18.24
N GLY A 171 -16.10 22.26 -18.33
CA GLY A 171 -14.64 22.31 -18.10
C GLY A 171 -14.21 22.17 -16.64
N GLN A 172 -15.13 21.97 -15.71
CA GLN A 172 -14.81 21.71 -14.30
C GLN A 172 -14.16 20.33 -14.16
N ARG A 173 -13.29 20.19 -13.16
CA ARG A 173 -12.47 18.99 -12.93
C ARG A 173 -12.65 18.54 -11.49
N PHE A 174 -13.32 17.42 -11.27
CA PHE A 174 -13.53 16.86 -9.94
C PHE A 174 -12.69 15.60 -9.71
N PRO A 175 -12.27 15.31 -8.47
CA PRO A 175 -11.62 14.06 -8.14
C PRO A 175 -12.52 12.87 -8.49
N LEU A 176 -11.93 11.85 -9.10
CA LEU A 176 -12.56 10.57 -9.37
C LEU A 176 -11.68 9.45 -8.79
N THR A 177 -12.28 8.32 -8.43
CA THR A 177 -11.57 7.13 -7.93
C THR A 177 -11.75 5.98 -8.90
N LEU A 178 -10.84 5.02 -8.89
CA LEU A 178 -10.99 3.79 -9.65
C LEU A 178 -12.25 3.03 -9.21
N SER A 179 -12.56 3.02 -7.91
CA SER A 179 -13.78 2.40 -7.39
C SER A 179 -15.05 3.03 -8.01
N MET A 180 -15.14 4.36 -8.07
CA MET A 180 -16.25 5.06 -8.72
C MET A 180 -16.37 4.71 -10.21
N LEU A 181 -15.25 4.58 -10.93
CA LEU A 181 -15.24 4.14 -12.33
C LEU A 181 -15.75 2.70 -12.51
N LEU A 182 -15.42 1.82 -11.57
CA LEU A 182 -15.77 0.40 -11.64
C LEU A 182 -17.19 0.09 -11.19
N PHE A 183 -17.76 0.87 -10.27
CA PHE A 183 -19.03 0.52 -9.62
C PHE A 183 -20.12 1.58 -9.78
N ASP A 184 -19.78 2.87 -9.78
CA ASP A 184 -20.76 3.97 -9.75
C ASP A 184 -20.95 4.66 -11.11
N SER A 185 -20.05 4.41 -12.06
CA SER A 185 -20.04 5.07 -13.38
C SER A 185 -20.69 4.22 -14.47
N SER A 186 -21.47 4.87 -15.33
CA SER A 186 -22.04 4.25 -16.54
C SER A 186 -21.16 4.50 -17.77
N GLY A 187 -21.17 3.58 -18.74
CA GLY A 187 -20.43 3.73 -20.01
C GLY A 187 -18.91 3.61 -19.92
N VAL A 188 -18.34 3.32 -18.74
CA VAL A 188 -16.90 3.16 -18.55
C VAL A 188 -16.42 1.80 -19.06
N ASN A 189 -15.34 1.79 -19.86
CA ASN A 189 -14.60 0.58 -20.14
C ASN A 189 -13.76 0.19 -18.90
N LYS A 190 -14.36 -0.61 -18.02
CA LYS A 190 -13.75 -1.03 -16.74
C LYS A 190 -12.40 -1.73 -16.91
N GLN A 191 -12.24 -2.50 -17.99
CA GLN A 191 -10.99 -3.19 -18.26
C GLN A 191 -9.88 -2.19 -18.64
N ALA A 192 -10.19 -1.23 -19.51
CA ALA A 192 -9.24 -0.19 -19.89
C ALA A 192 -8.85 0.66 -18.68
N ALA A 193 -9.81 1.03 -17.82
CA ALA A 193 -9.52 1.78 -16.59
C ALA A 193 -8.59 1.02 -15.64
N ARG A 194 -8.77 -0.30 -15.46
CA ARG A 194 -7.83 -1.10 -14.65
C ARG A 194 -6.43 -1.11 -15.24
N VAL A 195 -6.31 -1.35 -16.55
CA VAL A 195 -5.00 -1.37 -17.23
C VAL A 195 -4.31 -0.02 -17.14
N GLU A 196 -5.02 1.07 -17.42
CA GLU A 196 -4.47 2.43 -17.35
C GLU A 196 -4.00 2.80 -15.94
N HIS A 197 -4.78 2.47 -14.91
CA HIS A 197 -4.39 2.70 -13.53
C HIS A 197 -3.17 1.85 -13.13
N ARG A 198 -3.18 0.56 -13.51
CA ARG A 198 -2.07 -0.36 -13.27
C ARG A 198 -0.78 0.10 -13.94
N ASP A 199 -0.86 0.56 -15.18
CA ASP A 199 0.28 1.08 -15.92
C ASP A 199 0.84 2.36 -15.29
N ALA A 200 -0.03 3.22 -14.74
CA ALA A 200 0.39 4.40 -14.00
C ALA A 200 1.12 4.03 -12.70
N LEU A 201 0.58 3.09 -11.91
CA LEU A 201 1.24 2.59 -10.70
C LEU A 201 2.59 1.95 -11.03
N GLN A 202 2.65 1.10 -12.07
CA GLN A 202 3.88 0.48 -12.54
C GLN A 202 4.93 1.52 -12.95
N ALA A 203 4.53 2.57 -13.67
CA ALA A 203 5.44 3.63 -14.09
C ALA A 203 6.05 4.39 -12.90
N VAL A 204 5.25 4.66 -11.86
CA VAL A 204 5.74 5.31 -10.62
C VAL A 204 6.71 4.39 -9.90
N VAL A 205 6.37 3.11 -9.72
CA VAL A 205 7.24 2.13 -9.04
C VAL A 205 8.56 1.97 -9.78
N SER A 206 8.55 1.86 -11.11
CA SER A 206 9.77 1.76 -11.91
C SER A 206 10.64 3.01 -11.84
N ALA A 207 10.03 4.20 -11.72
CA ALA A 207 10.74 5.47 -11.63
C ALA A 207 11.16 5.86 -10.21
N ALA A 208 10.64 5.18 -9.18
CA ALA A 208 10.86 5.49 -7.77
C ALA A 208 12.34 5.45 -7.35
N ARG A 209 13.16 4.62 -8.01
CA ARG A 209 14.60 4.49 -7.75
C ARG A 209 15.48 5.45 -8.57
N SER A 210 14.88 6.33 -9.37
CA SER A 210 15.61 7.36 -10.12
C SER A 210 16.29 8.34 -9.17
N SER A 211 17.51 8.78 -9.48
CA SER A 211 18.22 9.79 -8.68
C SER A 211 17.52 11.16 -8.68
N ASP A 212 16.68 11.41 -9.68
CA ASP A 212 15.91 12.66 -9.82
C ASP A 212 14.53 12.58 -9.12
N ALA A 213 14.15 11.39 -8.63
CA ALA A 213 12.87 11.19 -7.97
C ALA A 213 12.94 11.72 -6.53
N ASP A 214 12.13 12.74 -6.24
CA ASP A 214 11.93 13.22 -4.88
C ASP A 214 11.20 12.15 -4.05
N PRO A 215 11.77 11.67 -2.93
CA PRO A 215 11.15 10.60 -2.13
C PRO A 215 9.76 10.96 -1.63
N LEU A 216 9.52 12.22 -1.25
CA LEU A 216 8.19 12.64 -0.81
C LEU A 216 7.17 12.54 -1.94
N ALA A 217 7.50 13.03 -3.14
CA ALA A 217 6.65 12.88 -4.33
C ALA A 217 6.38 11.41 -4.67
N VAL A 218 7.40 10.54 -4.60
CA VAL A 218 7.25 9.09 -4.81
C VAL A 218 6.26 8.50 -3.81
N THR A 219 6.45 8.76 -2.51
CA THR A 219 5.54 8.29 -1.46
C THR A 219 4.10 8.72 -1.74
N CYS A 220 3.88 10.01 -2.05
CA CYS A 220 2.54 10.53 -2.32
C CYS A 220 1.92 9.82 -3.53
N ALA A 221 2.65 9.72 -4.63
CA ALA A 221 2.17 9.10 -5.85
C ALA A 221 1.82 7.61 -5.65
N VAL A 222 2.72 6.85 -5.02
CA VAL A 222 2.52 5.42 -4.78
C VAL A 222 1.39 5.19 -3.80
N ASP A 223 1.35 5.90 -2.66
CA ASP A 223 0.29 5.70 -1.65
C ASP A 223 -1.10 5.96 -2.22
N TRP A 224 -1.29 7.05 -2.98
CA TRP A 224 -2.60 7.38 -3.54
C TRP A 224 -3.04 6.44 -4.66
N LEU A 225 -2.13 6.03 -5.55
CA LEU A 225 -2.46 5.06 -6.61
C LEU A 225 -2.70 3.67 -6.01
N LEU A 226 -1.81 3.21 -5.12
CA LEU A 226 -1.97 1.93 -4.46
C LEU A 226 -3.26 1.90 -3.63
N TYR A 227 -3.56 2.96 -2.87
CA TYR A 227 -4.83 3.08 -2.14
C TYR A 227 -6.04 2.94 -3.05
N ASP A 228 -6.07 3.66 -4.16
CA ASP A 228 -7.20 3.65 -5.10
C ASP A 228 -7.35 2.27 -5.78
N TRP A 229 -6.23 1.63 -6.14
CA TRP A 229 -6.23 0.24 -6.61
C TRP A 229 -6.81 -0.72 -5.56
N LEU A 230 -6.31 -0.68 -4.33
CA LEU A 230 -6.72 -1.58 -3.25
C LEU A 230 -8.19 -1.38 -2.89
N MET A 231 -8.64 -0.13 -2.76
CA MET A 231 -10.04 0.20 -2.46
C MET A 231 -11.02 -0.26 -3.55
N ALA A 232 -10.59 -0.25 -4.81
CA ALA A 232 -11.39 -0.72 -5.94
C ALA A 232 -11.45 -2.26 -6.06
N HIS A 233 -10.59 -2.96 -5.32
CA HIS A 233 -10.39 -4.40 -5.41
C HIS A 233 -10.45 -5.08 -4.04
N ARG A 234 -11.34 -4.61 -3.17
CA ARG A 234 -11.75 -5.33 -1.96
C ARG A 234 -12.82 -6.35 -2.30
N GLU A 235 -12.91 -7.44 -1.52
CA GLU A 235 -13.96 -8.45 -1.68
C GLU A 235 -15.36 -7.81 -1.66
N ASP A 236 -15.58 -6.92 -0.69
CA ASP A 236 -16.81 -6.14 -0.55
C ASP A 236 -16.54 -4.83 0.24
N PRO A 237 -17.53 -3.92 0.39
CA PRO A 237 -17.34 -2.65 1.10
C PRO A 237 -16.94 -2.76 2.57
N ASP A 238 -17.32 -3.84 3.25
CA ASP A 238 -17.10 -4.09 4.67
C ASP A 238 -15.84 -4.96 4.92
N SER A 239 -15.34 -5.64 3.88
CA SER A 239 -14.11 -6.41 3.92
C SER A 239 -12.87 -5.56 3.64
N ALA A 240 -11.76 -5.93 4.28
CA ALA A 240 -10.43 -5.44 3.95
C ALA A 240 -9.64 -6.42 3.07
N GLU A 241 -10.17 -7.62 2.81
CA GLU A 241 -9.51 -8.60 1.96
C GLU A 241 -9.39 -8.05 0.55
N ILE A 242 -8.14 -8.01 0.06
CA ILE A 242 -7.84 -7.66 -1.31
C ILE A 242 -8.07 -8.87 -2.22
N VAL A 243 -8.75 -8.65 -3.33
CA VAL A 243 -9.02 -9.65 -4.36
C VAL A 243 -8.46 -9.18 -5.69
N PHE A 244 -7.88 -10.08 -6.48
CA PHE A 244 -7.43 -9.74 -7.83
C PHE A 244 -8.47 -10.22 -8.83
N PRO A 245 -8.92 -9.37 -9.78
CA PRO A 245 -9.86 -9.80 -10.79
C PRO A 245 -9.21 -10.86 -11.69
N LYS A 246 -10.03 -11.75 -12.24
CA LYS A 246 -9.55 -12.80 -13.15
C LYS A 246 -8.77 -12.19 -14.32
N GLY A 247 -7.57 -12.72 -14.59
CA GLY A 247 -6.66 -12.21 -15.62
C GLY A 247 -5.73 -11.08 -15.15
N HIS A 248 -5.82 -10.69 -13.88
CA HIS A 248 -4.95 -9.70 -13.22
C HIS A 248 -4.14 -10.30 -12.07
N GLU A 249 -4.01 -11.62 -12.00
CA GLU A 249 -3.27 -12.31 -10.94
C GLU A 249 -1.79 -11.88 -10.93
N GLN A 250 -1.24 -11.50 -12.09
CA GLN A 250 0.11 -10.99 -12.23
C GLN A 250 0.32 -9.61 -11.57
N ASP A 251 -0.76 -8.84 -11.36
CA ASP A 251 -0.67 -7.53 -10.69
C ASP A 251 -0.36 -7.68 -9.18
N ALA A 252 -0.42 -8.90 -8.63
CA ALA A 252 0.03 -9.21 -7.27
C ALA A 252 1.49 -8.78 -7.01
N ALA A 253 2.39 -9.05 -7.96
CA ALA A 253 3.79 -8.65 -7.88
C ALA A 253 3.96 -7.12 -7.90
N LEU A 254 3.10 -6.40 -8.64
CA LEU A 254 3.10 -4.95 -8.63
C LEU A 254 2.65 -4.39 -7.28
N VAL A 255 1.63 -4.97 -6.64
CA VAL A 255 1.18 -4.54 -5.31
C VAL A 255 2.30 -4.69 -4.28
N VAL A 256 3.00 -5.83 -4.28
CA VAL A 256 4.15 -6.05 -3.38
C VAL A 256 5.26 -5.03 -3.65
N SER A 257 5.60 -4.82 -4.92
CA SER A 257 6.62 -3.85 -5.34
C SER A 257 6.25 -2.41 -4.97
N ALA A 258 4.97 -2.04 -5.11
CA ALA A 258 4.45 -0.73 -4.76
C ALA A 258 4.51 -0.48 -3.25
N ALA A 259 4.09 -1.46 -2.44
CA ALA A 259 4.21 -1.37 -0.98
C ALA A 259 5.67 -1.13 -0.56
N ALA A 260 6.60 -1.92 -1.11
CA ALA A 260 8.03 -1.76 -0.86
C ALA A 260 8.57 -0.40 -1.32
N ALA A 261 8.16 0.08 -2.51
CA ALA A 261 8.59 1.38 -3.04
C ALA A 261 8.10 2.55 -2.18
N SER A 262 6.85 2.52 -1.70
CA SER A 262 6.33 3.53 -0.78
C SER A 262 7.13 3.56 0.53
N VAL A 263 7.38 2.39 1.13
CA VAL A 263 8.16 2.28 2.37
C VAL A 263 9.60 2.73 2.15
N ALA A 264 10.21 2.33 1.03
CA ALA A 264 11.58 2.70 0.71
C ALA A 264 11.76 4.22 0.57
N ALA A 265 10.81 4.88 -0.11
CA ALA A 265 10.81 6.32 -0.22
C ALA A 265 10.58 7.01 1.14
N ARG A 266 9.65 6.50 1.96
CA ARG A 266 9.37 7.06 3.30
C ARG A 266 10.51 6.90 4.28
N ALA A 267 11.29 5.83 4.22
CA ALA A 267 12.43 5.65 5.12
C ALA A 267 13.53 6.72 4.98
N THR A 268 13.46 7.55 3.93
CA THR A 268 14.35 8.71 3.78
C THR A 268 13.99 9.88 4.71
N PHE A 269 12.76 9.93 5.25
CA PHE A 269 12.29 11.03 6.08
C PHE A 269 11.40 10.64 7.29
N ASP A 270 10.80 9.45 7.34
CA ASP A 270 10.06 8.95 8.51
C ASP A 270 11.04 8.38 9.55
N PRO A 271 11.19 9.02 10.73
CA PRO A 271 12.15 8.58 11.74
C PRO A 271 11.93 7.15 12.24
N GLY A 272 10.70 6.62 12.17
CA GLY A 272 10.40 5.26 12.59
C GLY A 272 10.70 4.19 11.55
N LEU A 273 11.11 4.59 10.34
CA LEU A 273 11.52 3.70 9.25
C LEU A 273 13.00 3.89 8.89
N VAL A 274 13.69 4.90 9.45
CA VAL A 274 15.13 5.10 9.26
C VAL A 274 15.92 3.86 9.70
N GLY A 275 16.87 3.44 8.87
CA GLY A 275 17.68 2.25 9.11
C GLY A 275 17.07 0.95 8.59
N LEU A 276 15.87 0.99 8.00
CA LEU A 276 15.23 -0.17 7.36
C LEU A 276 15.90 -0.58 6.04
N ILE A 277 16.44 0.40 5.29
CA ILE A 277 17.11 0.22 3.99
C ILE A 277 18.64 0.23 4.16
N GLY A 278 19.12 -0.48 5.17
CA GLY A 278 20.54 -0.69 5.43
C GLY A 278 21.04 -2.01 4.87
#